data_AF-A0A355YCW5-F1
#
_entry.id   AF-A0A355YCW5-F1
#
_cell.length_a   1.000
_cell.length_b   1.000
_cell.length_c   1.000
_cell.angle_alpha   90.00
_cell.angle_beta   90.00
_cell.angle_gamma   90.00
#
_symmetry.space_group_name_H-M   'P 1'
#
loop_
_entity.id
_entity.type
_entity.pdbx_description
1 polymer ?
#
loop_
_entity_poly.entity_id
_entity_poly.type
_entity_poly.pdbx_seq_one_letter_code
_entity_poly.pdbx_strand_id
1 'polypeptide(L)'
;MNDTRSRQADALVEGLQRDAGGKLTIFLGAAPGVGKTFRMLTRAQEQLRRGVDVAVGLVETHGRGDTAALLEGLPVIPLQQVDYHGHRLQEMDLDAVLARHPALVLVDELAHRNAPGSRHERRWQDVMELLDAGIDVWTTLNIQHLESLNDVVMRITGVRVSETVPDAVFDRLHDIVLVDLPPRELIERLQQGKVYVPEQAAQALQAFFSPANLTALRELAMQEAADRVDSSLRETRAARGEGNLPLRRRVLVAIDGGGQSEYLVRVARRIAERRDAPWTVVTVQHRRQDEATGREIDAAFALARRLGGEAELLHGPGIADALLDYAAHNAVSSLVLGRTRERPLARLFNQTLTQQLIQRGAHYEITIISTPQARARARRVGLSLDTGSWARDAGLAVLATAVACIAAWLGERWIGLSDLAMVFIVAVVLVAARTRMSAAVLAATLCFLAYNFFFIAPRFTFAISARQGVITVFLFLAAALVAGRLASRLRMQVVALRAANRHATL
;
A
#
# COMPACT_ATOMS: atom_id res chain seq x y z
N MET A 1 3.21 -23.38 12.73
CA MET A 1 2.52 -23.61 14.04
C MET A 1 3.40 -23.36 15.26
N ASN A 2 4.72 -23.62 15.25
CA ASN A 2 5.60 -23.31 16.39
C ASN A 2 5.90 -21.81 16.55
N ASP A 3 5.92 -21.05 15.46
CA ASP A 3 6.31 -19.63 15.46
C ASP A 3 5.26 -18.71 16.14
N THR A 4 3.97 -18.95 15.92
CA THR A 4 2.89 -18.17 16.56
C THR A 4 2.81 -18.38 18.07
N ARG A 5 3.08 -19.60 18.56
CA ARG A 5 3.12 -19.88 20.00
C ARG A 5 4.34 -19.26 20.68
N SER A 6 5.49 -19.26 20.01
CA SER A 6 6.69 -18.58 20.51
C SER A 6 6.42 -17.09 20.65
N ARG A 7 5.93 -16.44 19.59
CA ARG A 7 5.63 -14.99 19.61
C ARG A 7 4.58 -14.63 20.66
N GLN A 8 3.57 -15.48 20.87
CA GLN A 8 2.58 -15.27 21.92
C GLN A 8 3.20 -15.41 23.32
N ALA A 9 4.08 -16.40 23.52
CA ALA A 9 4.80 -16.57 24.78
C ALA A 9 5.74 -15.38 25.05
N ASP A 10 6.48 -14.93 24.05
CA ASP A 10 7.38 -13.78 24.15
C ASP A 10 6.60 -12.51 24.49
N ALA A 11 5.47 -12.25 23.82
CA ALA A 11 4.60 -11.11 24.11
C ALA A 11 3.96 -11.18 25.51
N LEU A 12 3.65 -12.38 26.01
CA LEU A 12 3.14 -12.58 27.37
C LEU A 12 4.23 -12.33 28.43
N VAL A 13 5.45 -12.80 28.19
CA VAL A 13 6.60 -12.55 29.07
C VAL A 13 6.90 -11.05 29.13
N GLU A 14 6.91 -10.39 27.98
CA GLU A 14 7.16 -8.95 27.87
C GLU A 14 6.05 -8.13 28.56
N GLY A 15 4.78 -8.53 28.39
CA GLY A 15 3.65 -7.92 29.10
C GLY A 15 3.75 -8.09 30.62
N LEU A 16 4.11 -9.29 31.10
CA LEU A 16 4.30 -9.56 32.53
C LEU A 16 5.48 -8.80 33.13
N GLN A 17 6.57 -8.63 32.38
CA GLN A 17 7.71 -7.81 32.80
C GLN A 17 7.34 -6.32 32.90
N ARG A 18 6.52 -5.80 31.99
CA ARG A 18 6.00 -4.42 32.08
C ARG A 18 5.02 -4.22 33.22
N ASP A 19 4.21 -5.24 33.56
CA ASP A 19 3.29 -5.18 34.69
C ASP A 19 3.99 -5.35 36.05
N ALA A 20 5.18 -5.96 36.09
CA ALA A 20 5.97 -6.16 37.31
C ALA A 20 6.83 -4.94 37.70
N GLY A 21 7.15 -4.06 36.73
CA GLY A 21 7.88 -2.81 36.96
C GLY A 21 6.96 -1.59 37.08
N GLY A 22 7.55 -0.46 37.44
CA GLY A 22 6.89 0.84 37.40
C GLY A 22 6.54 1.24 35.96
N LYS A 23 5.51 2.07 35.81
CA LYS A 23 4.96 2.52 34.52
C LYS A 23 5.50 3.89 34.15
N LEU A 24 6.10 3.98 32.96
CA LEU A 24 6.58 5.24 32.41
C LEU A 24 5.49 5.95 31.61
N THR A 25 5.20 7.20 31.93
CA THR A 25 4.37 8.09 31.09
C THR A 25 5.21 9.25 30.59
N ILE A 26 5.27 9.43 29.28
CA ILE A 26 6.02 10.53 28.65
C ILE A 26 5.05 11.60 28.13
N PHE A 27 5.24 12.83 28.61
CA PHE A 27 4.63 14.02 28.03
C PHE A 27 5.52 14.53 26.89
N LEU A 28 5.18 14.14 25.66
CA LEU A 28 5.95 14.47 24.46
C LEU A 28 5.52 15.82 23.89
N GLY A 29 6.48 16.66 23.53
CA GLY A 29 6.21 17.92 22.83
C GLY A 29 7.14 18.17 21.65
N ALA A 30 6.69 18.98 20.69
CA ALA A 30 7.47 19.33 19.51
C ALA A 30 8.69 20.21 19.84
N ALA A 31 8.56 21.07 20.84
CA ALA A 31 9.57 22.06 21.18
C ALA A 31 9.42 22.54 22.64
N PRO A 32 10.44 23.21 23.21
CA PRO A 32 10.31 23.90 24.49
C PRO A 32 9.20 24.95 24.44
N GLY A 33 8.41 25.06 25.52
CA GLY A 33 7.37 26.09 25.64
C GLY A 33 5.94 25.68 25.25
N VAL A 34 5.74 24.48 24.69
CA VAL A 34 4.39 23.95 24.36
C VAL A 34 3.53 23.60 25.58
N GLY A 35 4.11 23.59 26.79
CA GLY A 35 3.38 23.38 28.05
C GLY A 35 3.46 21.97 28.65
N LYS A 36 4.47 21.17 28.30
CA LYS A 36 4.65 19.79 28.80
C LYS A 36 4.59 19.70 30.34
N THR A 37 5.44 20.47 31.02
CA THR A 37 5.51 20.54 32.49
C THR A 37 4.19 20.99 33.11
N PHE A 38 3.56 22.02 32.55
CA PHE A 38 2.25 22.49 33.01
C PHE A 38 1.19 21.39 32.93
N ARG A 39 1.15 20.64 31.83
CA ARG A 39 0.21 19.54 31.64
C ARG A 39 0.49 18.36 32.57
N MET A 40 1.77 18.03 32.79
CA MET A 40 2.20 17.01 33.75
C MET A 40 1.75 17.36 35.17
N LEU A 41 2.05 18.58 35.64
CA LEU A 41 1.65 19.05 36.97
C LEU A 41 0.13 19.13 37.15
N THR A 42 -0.60 19.60 36.14
CA THR A 42 -2.07 19.65 36.18
C THR A 42 -2.67 18.27 36.42
N ARG A 43 -2.17 17.24 35.71
CA ARG A 43 -2.60 15.85 35.92
C ARG A 43 -2.11 15.30 37.25
N ALA A 44 -0.94 15.71 37.74
CA ALA A 44 -0.41 15.25 39.02
C ALA A 44 -1.27 15.73 40.18
N GLN A 45 -1.73 16.99 40.13
CA GLN A 45 -2.70 17.56 41.06
C GLN A 45 -4.05 16.80 41.03
N GLU A 46 -4.48 16.31 39.88
CA GLU A 46 -5.67 15.44 39.78
C GLU A 46 -5.44 14.07 40.45
N GLN A 47 -4.26 13.46 40.29
CA GLN A 47 -3.93 12.19 40.92
C GLN A 47 -3.80 12.32 42.44
N LEU A 48 -3.16 13.39 42.92
CA LEU A 48 -3.08 13.69 44.35
C LEU A 48 -4.48 13.85 44.95
N ARG A 49 -5.38 14.57 44.27
CA ARG A 49 -6.80 14.71 44.69
C ARG A 49 -7.58 13.39 44.71
N ARG A 50 -7.14 12.39 43.94
CA ARG A 50 -7.69 11.02 43.96
C ARG A 50 -7.08 10.14 45.04
N GLY A 51 -6.12 10.65 45.82
CA GLY A 51 -5.46 9.92 46.89
C GLY A 51 -4.27 9.06 46.43
N VAL A 52 -3.76 9.25 45.21
CA VAL A 52 -2.51 8.61 44.78
C VAL A 52 -1.34 9.26 45.51
N ASP A 53 -0.39 8.47 46.00
CA ASP A 53 0.85 8.99 46.59
C ASP A 53 1.78 9.50 45.49
N VAL A 54 1.74 10.82 45.27
CA VAL A 54 2.55 11.54 44.29
C VAL A 54 3.70 12.25 44.98
N ALA A 55 4.91 12.12 44.45
CA ALA A 55 6.06 12.96 44.79
C ALA A 55 6.59 13.72 43.58
N VAL A 56 7.13 14.90 43.82
CA VAL A 56 7.93 15.65 42.86
C VAL A 56 9.40 15.35 43.13
N GLY A 57 10.04 14.62 42.21
CA GLY A 57 11.48 14.38 42.27
C GLY A 57 12.25 15.57 41.70
N LEU A 58 11.86 16.02 40.50
CA LEU A 58 12.40 17.22 39.88
C LEU A 58 11.40 17.82 38.91
N VAL A 59 11.15 19.12 39.03
CA VAL A 59 10.33 19.88 38.07
C VAL A 59 10.97 21.22 37.79
N GLU A 60 11.14 21.51 36.50
CA GLU A 60 11.69 22.78 36.03
C GLU A 60 10.56 23.75 35.66
N THR A 61 10.37 24.77 36.50
CA THR A 61 9.35 25.82 36.23
C THR A 61 9.83 26.85 35.22
N HIS A 62 11.15 26.97 35.02
CA HIS A 62 11.82 27.98 34.21
C HIS A 62 11.27 29.41 34.42
N GLY A 63 10.99 29.77 35.68
CA GLY A 63 10.51 31.11 36.05
C GLY A 63 9.04 31.40 35.72
N ARG A 64 8.25 30.41 35.31
CA ARG A 64 6.82 30.60 34.99
C ARG A 64 5.96 30.53 36.25
N GLY A 65 5.41 31.67 36.66
CA GLY A 65 4.53 31.79 37.84
C GLY A 65 3.35 30.81 37.82
N ASP A 66 2.64 30.69 36.69
CA ASP A 66 1.51 29.76 36.55
C ASP A 66 1.91 28.28 36.74
N THR A 67 3.14 27.92 36.38
CA THR A 67 3.65 26.54 36.55
C THR A 67 4.12 26.31 37.99
N ALA A 68 4.73 27.33 38.61
CA ALA A 68 5.11 27.29 40.02
C ALA A 68 3.88 27.18 40.95
N ALA A 69 2.77 27.85 40.62
CA ALA A 69 1.52 27.73 41.37
C ALA A 69 0.95 26.30 41.36
N LEU A 70 1.18 25.52 40.29
CA LEU A 70 0.76 24.12 40.23
C LEU A 70 1.66 23.18 41.05
N LEU A 71 2.86 23.61 41.43
CA LEU A 71 3.73 22.86 42.35
C LEU A 71 3.27 23.01 43.81
N GLU A 72 2.61 24.12 44.14
CA GLU A 72 2.09 24.34 45.49
C GLU A 72 1.11 23.23 45.88
N GLY A 73 1.35 22.61 47.03
CA GLY A 73 0.54 21.51 47.55
C GLY A 73 0.94 20.11 47.07
N LEU A 74 1.85 19.97 46.09
CA LEU A 74 2.44 18.66 45.77
C LEU A 74 3.58 18.32 46.77
N PRO A 75 3.71 17.07 47.23
CA PRO A 75 4.86 16.65 48.05
C PRO A 75 6.16 16.71 47.24
N VAL A 76 7.08 17.61 47.60
CA VAL A 76 8.37 17.78 46.91
C VAL A 76 9.49 17.11 47.68
N ILE A 77 10.28 16.29 47.00
CA ILE A 77 11.53 15.73 47.53
C ILE A 77 12.62 16.78 47.33
N PRO A 78 13.36 17.17 48.39
CA PRO A 78 14.43 18.16 48.27
C PRO A 78 15.49 17.76 47.25
N LEU A 79 15.91 18.70 46.41
CA LEU A 79 16.97 18.48 45.43
C LEU A 79 18.34 18.39 46.10
N GLN A 80 19.20 17.52 45.58
CA GLN A 80 20.59 17.40 45.99
C GLN A 80 21.40 18.56 45.41
N GLN A 81 22.22 19.20 46.24
CA GLN A 81 23.18 20.22 45.81
C GLN A 81 24.50 19.55 45.43
N VAL A 82 24.98 19.78 44.21
CA VAL A 82 26.26 19.27 43.72
C VAL A 82 27.16 20.44 43.37
N ASP A 83 28.29 20.56 44.07
CA ASP A 83 29.30 21.58 43.78
C ASP A 83 30.18 21.13 42.61
N TYR A 84 30.18 21.89 41.51
CA TYR A 84 30.99 21.61 40.32
C TYR A 84 31.67 22.88 39.81
N HIS A 85 33.01 22.89 39.80
CA HIS A 85 33.84 24.03 39.39
C HIS A 85 33.42 25.40 39.98
N GLY A 86 32.99 25.43 41.24
CA GLY A 86 32.58 26.66 41.93
C GLY A 86 31.13 27.09 41.64
N HIS A 87 30.37 26.32 40.86
CA HIS A 87 28.93 26.48 40.69
C HIS A 87 28.17 25.42 41.48
N ARG A 88 27.06 25.82 42.11
CA ARG A 88 26.10 24.89 42.73
C ARG A 88 25.06 24.46 41.70
N LEU A 89 25.07 23.18 41.37
CA LEU A 89 24.06 22.54 40.55
C LEU A 89 23.02 21.86 41.44
N GLN A 90 21.78 21.82 41.00
CA GLN A 90 20.69 21.12 41.68
C GLN A 90 20.30 19.91 40.85
N GLU A 91 20.24 18.74 41.47
CA GLU A 91 19.84 17.50 40.82
C GLU A 91 18.79 16.76 41.66
N MET A 92 18.07 15.85 41.00
CA MET A 92 17.14 14.96 41.68
C MET A 92 17.92 14.06 42.66
N ASP A 93 17.47 14.00 43.91
CA ASP A 93 17.98 13.04 44.89
C ASP A 93 17.33 11.66 44.65
N LEU A 94 17.96 10.85 43.78
CA LEU A 94 17.46 9.53 43.41
C LEU A 94 17.32 8.60 44.62
N ASP A 95 18.29 8.62 45.53
CA ASP A 95 18.29 7.75 46.71
C ASP A 95 17.15 8.12 47.68
N ALA A 96 16.86 9.42 47.84
CA ALA A 96 15.72 9.87 48.62
C ALA A 96 14.37 9.48 47.99
N VAL A 97 14.26 9.49 46.65
CA VAL A 97 13.05 9.03 45.95
C VAL A 97 12.86 7.52 46.16
N LEU A 98 13.91 6.73 45.99
CA LEU A 98 13.88 5.27 46.20
C LEU A 98 13.54 4.92 47.65
N ALA A 99 14.08 5.66 48.62
CA ALA A 99 13.79 5.47 50.04
C ALA A 99 12.35 5.86 50.43
N ARG A 100 11.79 6.92 49.82
CA ARG A 100 10.39 7.33 50.02
C ARG A 100 9.42 6.33 49.40
N HIS A 101 9.80 5.72 48.28
CA HIS A 101 8.99 4.77 47.49
C HIS A 101 7.57 5.28 47.18
N PRO A 102 7.43 6.44 46.48
CA PRO A 102 6.13 6.91 46.01
C PRO A 102 5.43 5.90 45.09
N ALA A 103 4.10 5.96 45.03
CA ALA A 103 3.37 5.31 43.94
C ALA A 103 3.67 5.98 42.57
N LEU A 104 3.81 7.31 42.54
CA LEU A 104 4.12 8.09 41.34
C LEU A 104 5.15 9.19 41.64
N VAL A 105 6.19 9.30 40.82
CA VAL A 105 7.15 10.42 40.86
C VAL A 105 7.16 11.24 39.56
N LEU A 106 7.23 12.57 39.70
CA LEU A 106 7.40 13.50 38.57
C LEU A 106 8.88 13.83 38.38
N VAL A 107 9.38 13.62 37.15
CA VAL A 107 10.78 13.85 36.78
C VAL A 107 10.85 14.57 35.44
N ASP A 108 11.09 15.88 35.44
CA ASP A 108 11.16 16.68 34.22
C ASP A 108 12.48 16.48 33.44
N GLU A 109 12.46 16.81 32.15
CA GLU A 109 13.60 16.79 31.23
C GLU A 109 14.33 15.44 31.14
N LEU A 110 13.67 14.42 30.59
CA LEU A 110 14.23 13.06 30.46
C LEU A 110 15.61 12.98 29.78
N ALA A 111 15.90 13.90 28.86
CA ALA A 111 17.15 13.94 28.08
C ALA A 111 18.35 14.56 28.81
N HIS A 112 18.11 15.15 29.98
CA HIS A 112 19.11 15.90 30.72
C HIS A 112 20.35 15.08 31.04
N ARG A 113 21.51 15.75 30.99
CA ARG A 113 22.79 15.21 31.46
C ARG A 113 22.98 15.60 32.93
N ASN A 114 23.01 14.61 33.81
CA ASN A 114 23.16 14.84 35.23
C ASN A 114 24.50 15.51 35.57
N ALA A 115 24.54 16.22 36.70
CA ALA A 115 25.76 16.82 37.23
C ALA A 115 26.92 15.79 37.35
N PRO A 116 28.16 16.15 37.02
CA PRO A 116 29.31 15.26 37.18
C PRO A 116 29.48 14.78 38.62
N GLY A 117 29.71 13.47 38.80
CA GLY A 117 29.75 12.83 40.11
C GLY A 117 28.42 12.22 40.57
N SER A 118 27.33 12.45 39.83
CA SER A 118 26.07 11.72 40.01
C SER A 118 26.23 10.22 39.73
N ARG A 119 25.37 9.40 40.32
CA ARG A 119 25.37 7.95 40.14
C ARG A 119 25.25 7.52 38.67
N HIS A 120 24.44 8.26 37.91
CA HIS A 120 24.28 8.06 36.46
C HIS A 120 24.60 9.33 35.67
N GLU A 121 25.06 9.16 34.44
CA GLU A 121 25.40 10.26 33.54
C GLU A 121 24.16 10.95 32.97
N ARG A 122 23.06 10.22 32.79
CA ARG A 122 21.84 10.69 32.13
C ARG A 122 20.62 10.46 33.00
N ARG A 123 19.70 11.43 33.01
CA ARG A 123 18.47 11.36 33.81
C ARG A 123 17.56 10.19 33.45
N TRP A 124 17.52 9.80 32.18
CA TRP A 124 16.77 8.61 31.78
C TRP A 124 17.26 7.33 32.48
N GLN A 125 18.53 7.26 32.91
CA GLN A 125 19.04 6.12 33.68
C GLN A 125 18.49 6.12 35.10
N ASP A 126 18.37 7.29 35.74
CA ASP A 126 17.70 7.43 37.04
C ASP A 126 16.23 7.01 36.94
N VAL A 127 15.54 7.45 35.88
CA VAL A 127 14.16 7.06 35.61
C VAL A 127 14.04 5.54 35.44
N MET A 128 14.98 4.90 34.75
CA MET A 128 14.97 3.44 34.60
C MET A 128 15.16 2.72 35.94
N GLU A 129 16.04 3.21 36.83
CA GLU A 129 16.21 2.63 38.18
C GLU A 129 14.93 2.79 39.02
N LEU A 130 14.23 3.93 38.92
CA LEU A 130 12.94 4.13 39.59
C LEU A 130 11.88 3.15 39.10
N LEU A 131 11.79 2.95 37.78
CA LEU A 131 10.86 1.98 37.18
C LEU A 131 11.21 0.54 37.58
N ASP A 132 12.49 0.19 37.69
CA ASP A 132 12.94 -1.13 38.15
C ASP A 132 12.63 -1.36 39.64
N ALA A 133 12.57 -0.29 40.44
CA ALA A 133 12.11 -0.32 41.83
C ALA A 133 10.57 -0.39 41.98
N GLY A 134 9.82 -0.41 40.87
CA GLY A 134 8.36 -0.49 40.88
C GLY A 134 7.64 0.86 41.06
N ILE A 135 8.34 1.98 40.92
CA ILE A 135 7.79 3.33 41.07
C ILE A 135 7.31 3.83 39.70
N ASP A 136 6.06 4.29 39.59
CA ASP A 136 5.59 4.91 38.34
C ASP A 136 6.27 6.26 38.14
N VAL A 137 6.66 6.57 36.89
CA VAL A 137 7.36 7.82 36.56
C VAL A 137 6.62 8.58 35.49
N TRP A 138 6.34 9.86 35.76
CA TRP A 138 5.89 10.82 34.75
C TRP A 138 7.02 11.77 34.40
N THR A 139 7.30 11.89 33.10
CA THR A 139 8.43 12.70 32.62
C THR A 139 8.05 13.53 31.40
N THR A 140 8.86 14.53 31.06
CA THR A 140 8.68 15.31 29.83
C THR A 140 9.86 15.17 28.88
N LEU A 141 9.55 15.20 27.59
CA LEU A 141 10.54 15.05 26.52
C LEU A 141 10.16 15.92 25.32
N ASN A 142 11.13 16.59 24.72
CA ASN A 142 10.95 17.17 23.39
C ASN A 142 11.40 16.17 22.32
N ILE A 143 10.70 16.13 21.18
CA ILE A 143 10.99 15.24 20.06
C ILE A 143 12.45 15.30 19.57
N GLN A 144 13.07 16.48 19.68
CA GLN A 144 14.44 16.75 19.24
C GLN A 144 15.50 15.91 19.97
N HIS A 145 15.17 15.39 21.16
CA HIS A 145 16.11 14.64 21.98
C HIS A 145 16.05 13.13 21.71
N LEU A 146 15.14 12.65 20.86
CA LEU A 146 15.13 11.24 20.51
C LEU A 146 16.34 10.92 19.62
N GLU A 147 17.11 9.89 20.00
CA GLU A 147 18.39 9.58 19.35
C GLU A 147 18.21 9.25 17.86
N SER A 148 17.23 8.40 17.51
CA SER A 148 16.91 8.05 16.11
C SER A 148 16.56 9.25 15.22
N LEU A 149 16.11 10.36 15.80
CA LEU A 149 15.68 11.55 15.06
C LEU A 149 16.74 12.65 14.97
N ASN A 150 17.92 12.48 15.58
CA ASN A 150 18.93 13.54 15.68
C ASN A 150 19.35 14.09 14.31
N ASP A 151 19.62 13.21 13.34
CA ASP A 151 20.01 13.60 11.97
C ASP A 151 18.90 14.31 11.21
N VAL A 152 17.64 13.95 11.47
CA VAL A 152 16.47 14.58 10.86
C VAL A 152 16.28 15.98 11.45
N VAL A 153 16.37 16.09 12.77
CA VAL A 153 16.28 17.36 13.51
C VAL A 153 17.40 18.32 13.10
N MET A 154 18.64 17.84 12.97
CA MET A 154 19.76 18.64 12.49
C MET A 154 19.52 19.17 11.07
N ARG A 155 18.92 18.37 10.18
CA ARG A 155 18.60 18.78 8.81
C ARG A 155 17.49 19.84 8.74
N ILE A 156 16.52 19.76 9.65
CA ILE A 156 15.42 20.73 9.75
C ILE A 156 15.93 22.03 10.38
N THR A 157 16.58 21.94 11.53
CA THR A 157 16.87 23.09 12.40
C THR A 157 18.26 23.70 12.16
N GLY A 158 19.19 22.95 11.59
CA GLY A 158 20.60 23.31 11.50
C GLY A 158 21.37 23.18 12.82
N VAL A 159 20.71 22.78 13.92
CA VAL A 159 21.29 22.68 15.26
C VAL A 159 21.52 21.21 15.62
N ARG A 160 22.71 20.90 16.13
CA ARG A 160 23.02 19.55 16.64
C ARG A 160 22.58 19.45 18.10
N VAL A 161 21.83 18.41 18.42
CA VAL A 161 21.36 18.13 19.79
C VAL A 161 22.36 17.17 20.46
N SER A 162 22.98 17.61 21.56
CA SER A 162 23.97 16.83 22.34
C SER A 162 23.34 15.97 23.45
N GLU A 163 22.14 16.34 23.86
CA GLU A 163 21.36 15.65 24.89
C GLU A 163 20.33 14.77 24.21
N THR A 164 20.57 13.46 24.25
CA THR A 164 19.75 12.46 23.57
C THR A 164 19.28 11.39 24.53
N VAL A 165 18.12 10.82 24.20
CA VAL A 165 17.52 9.66 24.86
C VAL A 165 17.49 8.51 23.84
N PRO A 166 18.07 7.35 24.17
CA PRO A 166 17.98 6.17 23.32
C PRO A 166 16.53 5.72 23.15
N ASP A 167 16.18 5.29 21.93
CA ASP A 167 14.85 4.79 21.62
C ASP A 167 14.40 3.61 22.51
N ALA A 168 15.36 2.82 23.02
CA ALA A 168 15.10 1.70 23.91
C ALA A 168 14.44 2.10 25.26
N VAL A 169 14.58 3.37 25.68
CA VAL A 169 13.86 3.87 26.88
C VAL A 169 12.34 3.81 26.68
N PHE A 170 11.88 3.94 25.43
CA PHE A 170 10.46 3.85 25.08
C PHE A 170 9.93 2.42 25.13
N ASP A 171 10.77 1.39 25.26
CA ASP A 171 10.30 0.01 25.40
C ASP A 171 9.61 -0.23 26.75
N ARG A 172 9.90 0.63 27.75
CA ARG A 172 9.23 0.67 29.06
C ARG A 172 8.05 1.65 29.10
N LEU A 173 7.70 2.26 27.98
CA LEU A 173 6.63 3.25 27.88
C LEU A 173 5.27 2.58 28.12
N HIS A 174 4.54 3.05 29.12
CA HIS A 174 3.16 2.66 29.36
C HIS A 174 2.17 3.55 28.61
N ASP A 175 2.36 4.87 28.68
CA ASP A 175 1.48 5.85 28.03
C ASP A 175 2.28 7.05 27.49
N ILE A 176 1.78 7.64 26.40
CA ILE A 176 2.37 8.83 25.79
C ILE A 176 1.32 9.91 25.60
N VAL A 177 1.58 11.08 26.18
CA VAL A 177 0.69 12.23 26.12
C VAL A 177 1.32 13.29 25.23
N LEU A 178 0.78 13.44 24.01
CA LEU A 178 1.20 14.51 23.11
C LEU A 178 0.68 15.87 23.63
N VAL A 179 1.60 16.79 23.89
CA VAL A 179 1.32 18.17 24.27
C VAL A 179 1.61 19.06 23.07
N ASP A 180 0.53 19.42 22.37
CA ASP A 180 0.58 20.17 21.12
C ASP A 180 0.24 21.66 21.32
N LEU A 181 0.94 22.52 20.57
CA LEU A 181 0.68 23.95 20.51
C LEU A 181 0.95 24.44 19.07
N PRO A 182 0.06 25.26 18.46
CA PRO A 182 0.30 25.80 17.14
C PRO A 182 1.63 26.58 17.07
N PRO A 183 2.42 26.44 15.98
CA PRO A 183 3.71 27.14 15.84
C PRO A 183 3.63 28.66 16.01
N ARG A 184 2.53 29.29 15.55
CA ARG A 184 2.31 30.73 15.70
C ARG A 184 2.20 31.14 17.17
N GLU A 185 1.40 30.42 17.94
CA GLU A 185 1.24 30.66 19.37
C GLU A 185 2.55 30.41 20.13
N LEU A 186 3.33 29.41 19.73
CA LEU A 186 4.64 29.16 20.35
C LEU A 186 5.61 30.31 20.11
N ILE A 187 5.63 30.88 18.90
CA ILE A 187 6.44 32.05 18.55
C ILE A 187 5.97 33.29 19.32
N GLU A 188 4.65 33.50 19.45
CA GLU A 188 4.11 34.59 20.26
C GLU A 188 4.52 34.46 21.74
N ARG A 189 4.47 33.24 22.29
CA ARG A 189 4.93 32.97 23.66
C ARG A 189 6.42 33.25 23.84
N LEU A 190 7.23 32.92 22.84
CA LEU A 190 8.66 33.25 22.82
C LEU A 190 8.89 34.76 22.82
N GLN A 191 8.18 35.50 21.96
CA GLN A 191 8.24 36.97 21.88
C GLN A 191 7.78 37.65 23.18
N GLN A 192 6.84 37.05 23.89
CA GLN A 192 6.36 37.50 25.20
C GLN A 192 7.29 37.12 26.36
N GLY A 193 8.43 36.45 26.10
CA GLY A 193 9.36 35.99 27.15
C GLY A 193 8.82 34.84 28.01
N LYS A 194 7.74 34.16 27.58
CA LYS A 194 7.14 33.02 28.29
C LYS A 194 7.84 31.69 28.01
N VAL A 195 8.74 31.66 27.03
CA VAL A 195 9.61 30.53 26.71
C VAL A 195 11.04 30.92 27.06
N TYR A 196 11.66 30.13 27.94
CA TYR A 196 13.04 30.36 28.34
C TYR A 196 14.00 30.04 27.18
N VAL A 197 14.95 30.94 26.97
CA VAL A 197 16.04 30.86 25.99
C VAL A 197 17.29 31.19 26.78
N PRO A 198 18.23 30.26 27.01
CA PRO A 198 19.49 30.62 27.63
C PRO A 198 20.20 31.70 26.80
N GLU A 199 20.64 32.79 27.45
CA GLU A 199 21.22 33.97 26.77
C GLU A 199 22.39 33.62 25.86
N GLN A 200 23.12 32.56 26.19
CA GLN A 200 24.30 32.06 25.47
C GLN A 200 23.97 31.43 24.10
N ALA A 201 22.70 31.16 23.79
CA ALA A 201 22.27 30.46 22.57
C ALA A 201 21.26 31.25 21.71
N ALA A 202 21.09 32.55 21.96
CA ALA A 202 20.02 33.36 21.34
C ALA A 202 19.99 33.30 19.79
N GLN A 203 21.14 33.31 19.12
CA GLN A 203 21.20 33.23 17.64
C GLN A 203 20.83 31.83 17.10
N ALA A 204 21.31 30.76 17.72
CA ALA A 204 20.96 29.39 17.34
C ALA A 204 19.49 29.08 17.61
N LEU A 205 18.93 29.66 18.69
CA LEU A 205 17.53 29.51 19.05
C LEU A 205 16.61 30.28 18.09
N GLN A 206 17.00 31.42 17.55
CA GLN A 206 16.21 32.11 16.51
C GLN A 206 16.04 31.27 15.24
N ALA A 207 17.08 30.54 14.80
CA ALA A 207 16.97 29.61 13.68
C ALA A 207 16.06 28.41 14.03
N PHE A 208 16.15 27.91 15.26
CA PHE A 208 15.31 26.81 15.75
C PHE A 208 13.81 27.19 15.77
N PHE A 209 13.45 28.35 16.32
CA PHE A 209 12.06 28.81 16.47
C PHE A 209 11.49 29.49 15.20
N SER A 210 11.80 28.97 14.02
CA SER A 210 11.16 29.42 12.78
C SER A 210 9.81 28.70 12.56
N PRO A 211 8.81 29.33 11.91
CA PRO A 211 7.53 28.67 11.63
C PRO A 211 7.66 27.35 10.87
N ALA A 212 8.61 27.26 9.93
CA ALA A 212 8.86 26.07 9.14
C ALA A 212 9.42 24.92 10.02
N ASN A 213 10.42 25.23 10.85
CA ASN A 213 11.06 24.25 11.71
C ASN A 213 10.10 23.72 12.78
N LEU A 214 9.35 24.62 13.43
CA LEU A 214 8.35 24.24 14.41
C LEU A 214 7.20 23.42 13.80
N THR A 215 6.82 23.70 12.55
CA THR A 215 5.82 22.88 11.84
C THR A 215 6.35 21.47 11.58
N ALA A 216 7.59 21.33 11.13
CA ALA A 216 8.22 20.03 10.89
C ALA A 216 8.43 19.23 12.19
N LEU A 217 8.89 19.88 13.27
CA LEU A 217 9.03 19.24 14.58
C LEU A 217 7.68 18.82 15.16
N ARG A 218 6.62 19.60 14.93
CA ARG A 218 5.25 19.24 15.31
C ARG A 218 4.75 18.01 14.55
N GLU A 219 5.00 17.94 13.25
CA GLU A 219 4.68 16.77 12.44
C GLU A 219 5.44 15.52 12.92
N LEU A 220 6.75 15.64 13.19
CA LEU A 220 7.55 14.55 13.76
C LEU A 220 7.01 14.09 15.12
N ALA A 221 6.65 15.01 16.01
CA ALA A 221 6.09 14.65 17.32
C ALA A 221 4.75 13.91 17.21
N MET A 222 3.90 14.32 16.26
CA MET A 222 2.63 13.63 15.99
C MET A 222 2.85 12.23 15.41
N GLN A 223 3.80 12.10 14.47
CA GLN A 223 4.14 10.83 13.85
C GLN A 223 4.69 9.84 14.88
N GLU A 224 5.65 10.26 15.71
CA GLU A 224 6.19 9.41 16.78
C GLU A 224 5.12 9.01 17.80
N ALA A 225 4.26 9.94 18.23
CA ALA A 225 3.17 9.60 19.14
C ALA A 225 2.21 8.57 18.51
N ALA A 226 1.87 8.71 17.23
CA ALA A 226 1.03 7.77 16.51
C ALA A 226 1.69 6.39 16.37
N ASP A 227 2.98 6.35 16.04
CA ASP A 227 3.74 5.12 15.87
C ASP A 227 3.86 4.32 17.17
N ARG A 228 4.04 5.00 18.30
CA ARG A 228 4.13 4.36 19.62
C ARG A 228 2.78 3.89 20.17
N VAL A 229 1.68 4.59 19.86
CA VAL A 229 0.33 4.10 20.18
C VAL A 229 0.00 2.84 19.38
N ASP A 230 0.41 2.79 18.10
CA ASP A 230 0.23 1.61 17.25
C ASP A 230 1.03 0.41 17.77
N SER A 231 2.29 0.57 18.18
CA SER A 231 3.10 -0.54 18.73
C SER A 231 2.48 -1.14 20.00
N SER A 232 2.04 -0.32 20.95
CA SER A 232 1.41 -0.79 22.20
C SER A 232 0.10 -1.57 21.95
N LEU A 233 -0.71 -1.12 20.98
CA LEU A 233 -1.93 -1.83 20.58
C LEU A 233 -1.63 -3.19 19.93
N ARG A 234 -0.52 -3.32 19.19
CA ARG A 234 -0.12 -4.60 18.58
C ARG A 234 0.31 -5.62 19.62
N GLU A 235 1.10 -5.22 20.61
CA GLU A 235 1.58 -6.11 21.68
C GLU A 235 0.43 -6.61 22.56
N THR A 236 -0.48 -5.72 22.95
CA THR A 236 -1.68 -6.07 23.72
C THR A 236 -2.56 -7.09 22.98
N ARG A 237 -2.67 -6.97 21.66
CA ARG A 237 -3.45 -7.90 20.82
C ARG A 237 -2.71 -9.22 20.58
N ALA A 238 -1.40 -9.17 20.39
CA ALA A 238 -0.54 -10.36 20.27
C ALA A 238 -0.63 -11.23 21.54
N ALA A 239 -0.62 -10.62 22.72
CA ALA A 239 -0.82 -11.31 24.00
C ALA A 239 -2.20 -11.98 24.11
N ARG A 240 -3.24 -11.37 23.53
CA ARG A 240 -4.62 -11.91 23.50
C ARG A 240 -4.86 -12.97 22.41
N GLY A 241 -3.88 -13.28 21.57
CA GLY A 241 -4.02 -14.25 20.49
C GLY A 241 -4.94 -13.79 19.35
N GLU A 242 -5.27 -12.50 19.30
CA GLU A 242 -6.02 -11.90 18.20
C GLU A 242 -5.06 -11.69 17.02
N GLY A 243 -5.40 -12.29 15.86
CA GLY A 243 -4.55 -12.31 14.67
C GLY A 243 -4.03 -10.93 14.26
N ASN A 244 -2.80 -10.93 13.76
CA ASN A 244 -2.01 -9.78 13.34
C ASN A 244 -2.74 -8.97 12.24
N LEU A 245 -3.55 -7.99 12.64
CA LEU A 245 -4.07 -6.92 11.77
C LEU A 245 -3.09 -5.75 11.86
N PRO A 246 -2.13 -5.62 10.94
CA PRO A 246 -1.09 -4.60 11.02
C PRO A 246 -1.69 -3.28 10.58
N LEU A 247 -1.57 -2.26 11.43
CA LEU A 247 -1.90 -0.88 11.07
C LEU A 247 -0.87 -0.31 10.07
N ARG A 248 0.40 -0.76 10.08
CA ARG A 248 1.38 -0.49 9.01
C ARG A 248 1.22 -1.48 7.84
N ARG A 249 0.47 -1.01 6.87
CA ARG A 249 0.04 -1.69 5.66
C ARG A 249 1.20 -1.95 4.68
N ARG A 250 1.86 -3.12 4.73
CA ARG A 250 2.94 -3.53 3.79
C ARG A 250 2.43 -3.62 2.34
N VAL A 251 3.25 -3.16 1.38
CA VAL A 251 2.96 -3.20 -0.06
C VAL A 251 3.71 -4.36 -0.72
N LEU A 252 2.98 -5.29 -1.33
CA LEU A 252 3.55 -6.41 -2.07
C LEU A 252 3.41 -6.19 -3.56
N VAL A 253 4.47 -6.44 -4.33
CA VAL A 253 4.52 -6.16 -5.76
C VAL A 253 4.88 -7.43 -6.50
N ALA A 254 3.96 -7.96 -7.30
CA ALA A 254 4.27 -9.15 -8.09
C ALA A 254 4.76 -8.78 -9.50
N ILE A 255 5.90 -9.37 -9.89
CA ILE A 255 6.52 -9.20 -11.22
C ILE A 255 6.61 -10.53 -11.96
N ASP A 256 6.49 -10.46 -13.30
CA ASP A 256 6.43 -11.63 -14.19
C ASP A 256 7.56 -11.70 -15.24
N GLY A 257 8.48 -10.72 -15.27
CA GLY A 257 9.55 -10.66 -16.28
C GLY A 257 9.03 -10.43 -17.70
N GLY A 258 7.85 -9.81 -17.84
CA GLY A 258 7.15 -9.63 -19.12
C GLY A 258 7.48 -8.34 -19.89
N GLY A 259 8.57 -7.65 -19.57
CA GLY A 259 9.00 -6.37 -20.17
C GLY A 259 8.57 -5.13 -19.37
N GLN A 260 8.10 -5.29 -18.14
CA GLN A 260 7.56 -4.21 -17.31
C GLN A 260 7.97 -4.28 -15.83
N SER A 261 8.84 -5.21 -15.46
CA SER A 261 9.14 -5.50 -14.06
C SER A 261 9.75 -4.29 -13.35
N GLU A 262 10.75 -3.63 -13.94
CA GLU A 262 11.35 -2.41 -13.38
C GLU A 262 10.37 -1.24 -13.25
N TYR A 263 9.43 -1.09 -14.20
CA TYR A 263 8.44 -0.03 -14.12
C TYR A 263 7.50 -0.25 -12.93
N LEU A 264 7.06 -1.49 -12.70
CA LEU A 264 6.24 -1.85 -11.55
C LEU A 264 6.98 -1.61 -10.24
N VAL A 265 8.27 -1.95 -10.16
CA VAL A 265 9.13 -1.65 -9.00
C VAL A 265 9.15 -0.14 -8.70
N ARG A 266 9.32 0.71 -9.72
CA ARG A 266 9.31 2.18 -9.54
C ARG A 266 7.94 2.74 -9.14
N VAL A 267 6.85 2.18 -9.64
CA VAL A 267 5.50 2.60 -9.22
C VAL A 267 5.22 2.15 -7.80
N ALA A 268 5.60 0.93 -7.46
CA ALA A 268 5.49 0.39 -6.12
C ALA A 268 6.25 1.22 -5.10
N ARG A 269 7.52 1.59 -5.38
CA ARG A 269 8.29 2.47 -4.50
C ARG A 269 7.55 3.77 -4.21
N ARG A 270 6.92 4.40 -5.22
CA ARG A 270 6.11 5.62 -5.04
C ARG A 270 4.82 5.38 -4.26
N ILE A 271 4.21 4.21 -4.36
CA ILE A 271 3.03 3.84 -3.57
C ILE A 271 3.43 3.62 -2.11
N ALA A 272 4.50 2.86 -1.90
CA ALA A 272 5.09 2.60 -0.59
C ALA A 272 5.51 3.89 0.12
N GLU A 273 6.17 4.81 -0.61
CA GLU A 273 6.58 6.12 -0.12
C GLU A 273 5.41 6.94 0.42
N ARG A 274 4.33 7.05 -0.36
CA ARG A 274 3.15 7.83 0.02
C ARG A 274 2.37 7.22 1.17
N ARG A 275 2.64 5.97 1.52
CA ARG A 275 1.94 5.21 2.57
C ARG A 275 2.82 4.98 3.79
N ASP A 276 4.05 5.47 3.78
CA ASP A 276 5.09 5.14 4.76
C ASP A 276 5.13 3.63 5.09
N ALA A 277 5.09 2.82 4.02
CA ALA A 277 4.90 1.38 4.13
C ALA A 277 6.14 0.62 3.66
N PRO A 278 6.55 -0.45 4.39
CA PRO A 278 7.54 -1.38 3.88
C PRO A 278 7.00 -2.04 2.60
N TRP A 279 7.90 -2.38 1.68
CA TRP A 279 7.51 -2.96 0.41
C TRP A 279 8.45 -4.07 -0.03
N THR A 280 7.84 -5.10 -0.62
CA THR A 280 8.54 -6.31 -1.07
C THR A 280 8.17 -6.59 -2.52
N VAL A 281 9.16 -6.93 -3.34
CA VAL A 281 8.96 -7.37 -4.72
C VAL A 281 9.07 -8.88 -4.77
N VAL A 282 8.07 -9.53 -5.35
CA VAL A 282 7.99 -10.99 -5.44
C VAL A 282 7.80 -11.46 -6.87
N THR A 283 8.34 -12.63 -7.17
CA THR A 283 8.02 -13.35 -8.40
C THR A 283 7.71 -14.80 -8.08
N VAL A 284 6.68 -15.37 -8.70
CA VAL A 284 6.30 -16.77 -8.50
C VAL A 284 6.87 -17.62 -9.62
N GLN A 285 7.77 -18.53 -9.28
CA GLN A 285 8.40 -19.40 -10.27
C GLN A 285 7.52 -20.63 -10.52
N HIS A 286 6.80 -20.64 -11.65
CA HIS A 286 5.89 -21.74 -12.03
C HIS A 286 6.49 -22.64 -13.14
N ARG A 287 7.48 -22.17 -13.91
CA ARG A 287 8.13 -22.93 -15.02
C ARG A 287 9.59 -22.51 -15.21
N ARG A 288 10.37 -23.34 -15.93
CA ARG A 288 11.72 -23.00 -16.42
C ARG A 288 11.62 -21.69 -17.23
N GLN A 289 12.29 -20.65 -16.75
CA GLN A 289 12.26 -19.32 -17.34
C GLN A 289 13.26 -19.24 -18.49
N ASP A 290 12.89 -18.52 -19.56
CA ASP A 290 13.84 -18.17 -20.61
C ASP A 290 14.92 -17.25 -20.02
N GLU A 291 16.16 -17.35 -20.52
CA GLU A 291 17.28 -16.54 -19.99
C GLU A 291 16.99 -15.03 -20.00
N ALA A 292 16.26 -14.55 -21.01
CA ALA A 292 15.88 -13.14 -21.11
C ALA A 292 14.92 -12.72 -19.97
N THR A 293 13.99 -13.59 -19.57
CA THR A 293 13.04 -13.35 -18.48
C THR A 293 13.74 -13.35 -17.13
N GLY A 294 14.68 -14.29 -16.92
CA GLY A 294 15.50 -14.34 -15.70
C GLY A 294 16.30 -13.05 -15.50
N ARG A 295 17.01 -12.58 -16.54
CA ARG A 295 17.78 -11.34 -16.48
C ARG A 295 16.93 -10.11 -16.13
N GLU A 296 15.70 -10.01 -16.64
CA GLU A 296 14.79 -8.91 -16.31
C GLU A 296 14.35 -8.95 -14.84
N ILE A 297 14.03 -10.14 -14.32
CA ILE A 297 13.65 -10.33 -12.92
C ILE A 297 14.82 -9.95 -11.99
N ASP A 298 16.03 -10.40 -12.32
CA ASP A 298 17.24 -10.08 -11.55
C ASP A 298 17.50 -8.57 -11.54
N ALA A 299 17.35 -7.90 -12.69
CA ALA A 299 17.46 -6.44 -12.78
C ALA A 299 16.41 -5.73 -11.92
N ALA A 300 15.17 -6.22 -11.90
CA ALA A 300 14.09 -5.68 -11.08
C ALA A 300 14.34 -5.91 -9.58
N PHE A 301 14.86 -7.07 -9.17
CA PHE A 301 15.26 -7.35 -7.78
C PHE A 301 16.43 -6.47 -7.34
N ALA A 302 17.44 -6.30 -8.18
CA ALA A 302 18.54 -5.37 -7.91
C ALA A 302 18.05 -3.92 -7.81
N LEU A 303 17.07 -3.52 -8.62
CA LEU A 303 16.44 -2.20 -8.51
C LEU A 303 15.64 -2.06 -7.21
N ALA A 304 14.90 -3.09 -6.80
CA ALA A 304 14.13 -3.08 -5.55
C ALA A 304 15.03 -2.85 -4.33
N ARG A 305 16.11 -3.62 -4.22
CA ARG A 305 17.10 -3.49 -3.12
C ARG A 305 17.76 -2.11 -3.11
N ARG A 306 18.13 -1.56 -4.27
CA ARG A 306 18.69 -0.20 -4.39
C ARG A 306 17.72 0.90 -3.95
N LEU A 307 16.41 0.66 -4.09
CA LEU A 307 15.36 1.60 -3.70
C LEU A 307 14.86 1.37 -2.27
N GLY A 308 15.53 0.51 -1.49
CA GLY A 308 15.17 0.20 -0.10
C GLY A 308 13.99 -0.76 0.05
N GLY A 309 13.73 -1.61 -0.95
CA GLY A 309 12.71 -2.67 -0.89
C GLY A 309 13.32 -4.06 -0.81
N GLU A 310 12.56 -5.01 -0.27
CA GLU A 310 12.93 -6.42 -0.24
C GLU A 310 12.63 -7.10 -1.60
N ALA A 311 13.30 -8.21 -1.89
CA ALA A 311 13.10 -8.96 -3.13
C ALA A 311 13.19 -10.47 -2.88
N GLU A 312 12.09 -11.19 -3.14
CA GLU A 312 11.94 -12.62 -2.84
C GLU A 312 11.38 -13.44 -4.00
N LEU A 313 11.83 -14.68 -4.09
CA LEU A 313 11.36 -15.68 -5.04
C LEU A 313 10.39 -16.62 -4.34
N LEU A 314 9.17 -16.73 -4.85
CA LEU A 314 8.13 -17.58 -4.30
C LEU A 314 7.97 -18.87 -5.11
N HIS A 315 7.69 -19.96 -4.42
CA HIS A 315 7.41 -21.27 -5.00
C HIS A 315 5.99 -21.71 -4.62
N GLY A 316 5.23 -22.19 -5.60
CA GLY A 316 3.89 -22.71 -5.32
C GLY A 316 3.20 -23.30 -6.56
N PRO A 317 2.15 -24.11 -6.35
CA PRO A 317 1.42 -24.80 -7.43
C PRO A 317 0.57 -23.85 -8.28
N GLY A 318 0.29 -22.64 -7.80
CA GLY A 318 -0.46 -21.60 -8.50
C GLY A 318 0.04 -20.21 -8.13
N ILE A 319 0.05 -19.29 -9.10
CA ILE A 319 0.54 -17.92 -8.90
C ILE A 319 -0.33 -17.16 -7.89
N ALA A 320 -1.65 -17.28 -8.00
CA ALA A 320 -2.58 -16.62 -7.08
C ALA A 320 -2.41 -17.13 -5.65
N ASP A 321 -2.34 -18.45 -5.47
CA ASP A 321 -2.25 -19.08 -4.17
C ASP A 321 -0.92 -18.75 -3.49
N ALA A 322 0.21 -18.85 -4.21
CA ALA A 322 1.51 -18.47 -3.67
C ALA A 322 1.58 -16.98 -3.25
N LEU A 323 0.95 -16.08 -4.01
CA LEU A 323 0.90 -14.65 -3.67
C LEU A 323 0.02 -14.39 -2.44
N LEU A 324 -1.14 -15.05 -2.34
CA LEU A 324 -2.06 -14.89 -1.22
C LEU A 324 -1.51 -15.52 0.05
N ASP A 325 -0.89 -16.69 -0.03
CA ASP A 325 -0.21 -17.34 1.10
C ASP A 325 0.91 -16.46 1.63
N TYR A 326 1.76 -15.93 0.74
CA TYR A 326 2.81 -15.00 1.13
C TYR A 326 2.22 -13.72 1.76
N ALA A 327 1.16 -13.17 1.17
CA ALA A 327 0.50 -11.97 1.66
C ALA A 327 -0.10 -12.15 3.07
N ALA A 328 -0.68 -13.33 3.34
CA ALA A 328 -1.24 -13.68 4.65
C ALA A 328 -0.17 -13.80 5.74
N HIS A 329 0.97 -14.43 5.43
CA HIS A 329 2.06 -14.63 6.39
C HIS A 329 2.87 -13.35 6.66
N ASN A 330 2.96 -12.45 5.67
CA ASN A 330 3.77 -11.24 5.75
C ASN A 330 2.94 -9.97 5.95
N ALA A 331 1.71 -10.09 6.45
CA ALA A 331 0.93 -8.94 6.89
C ALA A 331 0.75 -7.89 5.76
N VAL A 332 0.62 -8.37 4.52
CA VAL A 332 0.47 -7.52 3.33
C VAL A 332 -0.92 -6.93 3.32
N SER A 333 -1.02 -5.68 2.90
CA SER A 333 -2.29 -4.93 2.85
C SER A 333 -2.69 -4.52 1.45
N SER A 334 -1.70 -4.29 0.59
CA SER A 334 -1.89 -3.87 -0.78
C SER A 334 -1.04 -4.73 -1.72
N LEU A 335 -1.71 -5.25 -2.75
CA LEU A 335 -1.11 -6.09 -3.77
C LEU A 335 -1.05 -5.29 -5.07
N VAL A 336 0.16 -5.00 -5.54
CA VAL A 336 0.44 -4.26 -6.77
C VAL A 336 0.78 -5.24 -7.88
N LEU A 337 0.01 -5.19 -8.96
CA LEU A 337 0.10 -6.13 -10.08
C LEU A 337 0.21 -5.39 -11.40
N GLY A 338 1.06 -5.88 -12.29
CA GLY A 338 1.02 -5.49 -13.70
C GLY A 338 -0.19 -6.11 -14.40
N ARG A 339 -0.73 -5.42 -15.41
CA ARG A 339 -1.73 -6.03 -16.30
C ARG A 339 -1.09 -7.18 -17.09
N THR A 340 -1.36 -8.41 -16.68
CA THR A 340 -0.86 -9.63 -17.34
C THR A 340 -1.43 -9.77 -18.76
N ARG A 341 -0.63 -10.32 -19.68
CA ARG A 341 -1.05 -10.65 -21.06
C ARG A 341 -2.08 -11.78 -21.06
N GLU A 342 -3.35 -11.45 -20.89
CA GLU A 342 -4.42 -12.45 -20.92
C GLU A 342 -4.82 -12.82 -22.35
N ARG A 343 -4.97 -14.13 -22.60
CA ARG A 343 -5.57 -14.66 -23.83
C ARG A 343 -7.08 -14.36 -23.82
N PRO A 344 -7.68 -13.91 -24.93
CA PRO A 344 -9.09 -13.52 -24.96
C PRO A 344 -10.06 -14.65 -24.58
N LEU A 345 -9.69 -15.92 -24.82
CA LEU A 345 -10.45 -17.10 -24.41
C LEU A 345 -10.42 -17.36 -22.89
N ALA A 346 -9.36 -16.97 -22.18
CA ALA A 346 -9.27 -17.16 -20.72
C ALA A 346 -10.25 -16.26 -19.94
N ARG A 347 -10.67 -15.13 -20.55
CA ARG A 347 -11.69 -14.23 -19.99
C ARG A 347 -13.10 -14.81 -20.03
N LEU A 348 -13.38 -15.74 -20.94
CA LEU A 348 -14.69 -16.40 -21.04
C LEU A 348 -14.91 -17.48 -19.98
N PHE A 349 -13.84 -17.98 -19.34
CA PHE A 349 -13.89 -19.09 -18.38
C PHE A 349 -13.52 -18.69 -16.94
N ASN A 350 -13.51 -17.39 -16.57
CA ASN A 350 -13.19 -16.90 -15.22
C ASN A 350 -11.85 -17.38 -14.62
N GLN A 351 -10.85 -17.73 -15.45
CA GLN A 351 -9.55 -18.28 -14.99
C GLN A 351 -8.40 -17.27 -14.99
N THR A 352 -8.69 -15.96 -14.92
CA THR A 352 -7.62 -14.96 -14.92
C THR A 352 -7.03 -14.77 -13.52
N LEU A 353 -5.71 -14.54 -13.43
CA LEU A 353 -5.01 -14.28 -12.16
C LEU A 353 -5.64 -13.12 -11.39
N THR A 354 -6.01 -12.05 -12.11
CA THR A 354 -6.68 -10.87 -11.54
C THR A 354 -8.02 -11.24 -10.90
N GLN A 355 -8.80 -12.11 -11.55
CA GLN A 355 -10.11 -12.50 -11.05
C GLN A 355 -10.01 -13.52 -9.91
N GLN A 356 -9.04 -14.42 -9.93
CA GLN A 356 -8.72 -15.30 -8.81
C GLN A 356 -8.31 -14.50 -7.57
N LEU A 357 -7.48 -13.47 -7.74
CA LEU A 357 -7.06 -12.59 -6.64
C LEU A 357 -8.21 -11.73 -6.12
N ILE A 358 -9.11 -11.23 -6.99
CA ILE A 358 -10.30 -10.49 -6.56
C ILE A 358 -11.29 -11.41 -5.80
N GLN A 359 -11.48 -12.65 -6.26
CA GLN A 359 -12.41 -13.60 -5.62
C GLN A 359 -11.88 -14.15 -4.29
N ARG A 360 -10.59 -14.49 -4.22
CA ARG A 360 -9.97 -15.13 -3.04
C ARG A 360 -9.32 -14.13 -2.09
N GLY A 361 -8.92 -12.96 -2.58
CA GLY A 361 -8.18 -11.93 -1.84
C GLY A 361 -9.01 -10.71 -1.45
N ALA A 362 -10.31 -10.87 -1.16
CA ALA A 362 -11.25 -9.79 -0.88
C ALA A 362 -10.83 -8.84 0.27
N HIS A 363 -9.91 -9.27 1.14
CA HIS A 363 -9.38 -8.50 2.27
C HIS A 363 -8.16 -7.63 1.91
N TYR A 364 -7.62 -7.74 0.69
CA TYR A 364 -6.45 -6.99 0.24
C TYR A 364 -6.84 -5.87 -0.74
N GLU A 365 -6.13 -4.75 -0.67
CA GLU A 365 -6.26 -3.70 -1.68
C GLU A 365 -5.46 -4.06 -2.94
N ILE A 366 -6.15 -4.42 -4.01
CA ILE A 366 -5.50 -4.85 -5.27
C ILE A 366 -5.37 -3.65 -6.22
N THR A 367 -4.14 -3.22 -6.50
CA THR A 367 -3.83 -2.14 -7.45
C THR A 367 -3.28 -2.72 -8.76
N ILE A 368 -4.01 -2.51 -9.86
CA ILE A 368 -3.60 -2.98 -11.19
C ILE A 368 -3.02 -1.83 -12.00
N ILE A 369 -1.74 -1.93 -12.35
CA ILE A 369 -1.03 -0.91 -13.12
C ILE A 369 -1.02 -1.28 -14.60
N SER A 370 -1.54 -0.36 -15.42
CA SER A 370 -1.47 -0.45 -16.88
C SER A 370 -0.14 0.12 -17.38
N THR A 371 0.66 -0.69 -18.06
CA THR A 371 1.97 -0.24 -18.58
C THR A 371 1.80 0.65 -19.82
N PRO A 372 2.74 1.59 -20.08
CA PRO A 372 2.73 2.44 -21.28
C PRO A 372 2.68 1.65 -22.59
N GLN A 373 3.31 0.48 -22.64
CA GLN A 373 3.33 -0.41 -23.79
C GLN A 373 1.96 -1.05 -24.08
N ALA A 374 1.19 -1.38 -23.04
CA ALA A 374 -0.18 -1.87 -23.20
C ALA A 374 -1.13 -0.79 -23.73
N ARG A 375 -0.98 0.48 -23.30
CA ARG A 375 -1.70 1.64 -23.86
C ARG A 375 -1.32 1.91 -25.32
N ALA A 376 -0.04 1.84 -25.67
CA ALA A 376 0.43 2.03 -27.04
C ALA A 376 -0.09 0.93 -27.99
N ARG A 377 -0.16 -0.32 -27.52
CA ARG A 377 -0.63 -1.46 -28.32
C ARG A 377 -2.16 -1.52 -28.43
N ALA A 378 -2.90 -1.18 -27.36
CA ALA A 378 -4.35 -1.03 -27.41
C ALA A 378 -4.78 0.08 -28.38
N ARG A 379 -4.04 1.19 -28.43
CA ARG A 379 -4.23 2.25 -29.44
C ARG A 379 -3.92 1.77 -30.86
N ARG A 380 -2.93 0.90 -31.07
CA ARG A 380 -2.64 0.29 -32.39
C ARG A 380 -3.71 -0.72 -32.84
N VAL A 381 -4.33 -1.42 -31.89
CA VAL A 381 -5.40 -2.40 -32.19
C VAL A 381 -6.77 -1.74 -32.40
N GLY A 382 -6.99 -0.55 -31.81
CA GLY A 382 -8.28 0.16 -31.88
C GLY A 382 -8.53 1.08 -33.08
N LEU A 383 -7.52 1.34 -33.93
CA LEU A 383 -7.63 2.39 -34.97
C LEU A 383 -7.10 1.98 -36.35
N SER A 384 -7.01 0.69 -36.64
CA SER A 384 -6.80 0.19 -38.01
C SER A 384 -8.06 -0.49 -38.53
N LEU A 385 -9.14 0.28 -38.66
CA LEU A 385 -10.16 -0.04 -39.65
C LEU A 385 -9.52 0.19 -41.01
N ASP A 386 -9.01 -0.89 -41.58
CA ASP A 386 -8.49 -0.97 -42.94
C ASP A 386 -9.66 -0.80 -43.93
N THR A 387 -10.17 0.44 -44.03
CA THR A 387 -11.41 0.82 -44.72
C THR A 387 -11.40 0.43 -46.20
N GLY A 388 -10.22 0.40 -46.82
CA GLY A 388 -10.05 -0.03 -48.21
C GLY A 388 -10.32 -1.53 -48.45
N SER A 389 -10.07 -2.39 -47.45
CA SER A 389 -10.33 -3.84 -47.57
C SER A 389 -11.78 -4.19 -47.25
N TRP A 390 -12.40 -3.49 -46.29
CA TRP A 390 -13.78 -3.72 -45.89
C TRP A 390 -14.77 -3.36 -47.01
N ALA A 391 -14.54 -2.26 -47.74
CA ALA A 391 -15.40 -1.87 -48.86
C ALA A 391 -15.35 -2.88 -50.02
N ARG A 392 -14.17 -3.45 -50.33
CA ARG A 392 -14.03 -4.49 -51.36
C ARG A 392 -14.71 -5.79 -50.94
N ASP A 393 -14.50 -6.21 -49.69
CA ASP A 393 -15.09 -7.44 -49.15
C ASP A 393 -16.63 -7.32 -49.07
N ALA A 394 -17.15 -6.14 -48.70
CA ALA A 394 -18.58 -5.84 -48.71
C ALA A 394 -19.15 -5.80 -50.14
N GLY A 395 -18.42 -5.22 -51.10
CA GLY A 395 -18.80 -5.22 -52.52
C GLY A 395 -18.92 -6.64 -53.09
N LEU A 396 -18.01 -7.54 -52.75
CA LEU A 396 -18.07 -8.94 -53.14
C LEU A 396 -19.28 -9.68 -52.55
N ALA A 397 -19.62 -9.40 -51.28
CA ALA A 397 -20.79 -9.98 -50.63
C ALA A 397 -22.11 -9.53 -51.29
N VAL A 398 -22.21 -8.25 -51.66
CA VAL A 398 -23.37 -7.71 -52.38
C VAL A 398 -23.46 -8.30 -53.78
N LEU A 399 -22.34 -8.35 -54.52
CA LEU A 399 -22.30 -8.94 -55.87
C LEU A 399 -22.69 -10.42 -55.85
N ALA A 400 -22.16 -11.20 -54.92
CA ALA A 400 -22.50 -12.61 -54.79
C ALA A 400 -23.99 -12.83 -54.47
N THR A 401 -24.57 -11.97 -53.62
CA THR A 401 -26.01 -12.01 -53.33
C THR A 401 -26.84 -11.68 -54.57
N ALA A 402 -26.46 -10.66 -55.34
CA ALA A 402 -27.14 -10.29 -56.58
C ALA A 402 -27.07 -11.41 -57.64
N VAL A 403 -25.90 -12.02 -57.82
CA VAL A 403 -25.72 -13.18 -58.71
C VAL A 403 -26.57 -14.37 -58.25
N ALA A 404 -26.63 -14.64 -56.94
CA ALA A 404 -27.47 -15.70 -56.39
C ALA A 404 -28.96 -15.45 -56.65
N CYS A 405 -29.44 -14.20 -56.52
CA CYS A 405 -30.82 -13.84 -56.84
C CYS A 405 -31.14 -14.06 -58.33
N ILE A 406 -30.24 -13.64 -59.24
CA ILE A 406 -30.43 -13.84 -60.69
C ILE A 406 -30.42 -15.33 -61.04
N ALA A 407 -29.48 -16.10 -60.48
CA ALA A 407 -29.39 -17.54 -60.69
C ALA A 407 -30.62 -18.28 -60.15
N ALA A 408 -31.13 -17.89 -58.98
CA ALA A 408 -32.34 -18.48 -58.41
C ALA A 408 -33.59 -18.13 -59.23
N TRP A 409 -33.72 -16.88 -59.70
CA TRP A 409 -34.81 -16.45 -60.58
C TRP A 409 -34.78 -17.20 -61.93
N LEU A 410 -33.60 -17.37 -62.52
CA LEU A 410 -33.44 -18.12 -63.77
C LEU A 410 -33.70 -19.62 -63.56
N GLY A 411 -33.26 -20.18 -62.43
CA GLY A 411 -33.50 -21.57 -62.05
C GLY A 411 -34.99 -21.87 -61.81
N GLU A 412 -35.72 -20.94 -61.21
CA GLU A 412 -37.18 -21.01 -61.08
C GLU A 412 -37.87 -20.98 -62.44
N ARG A 413 -37.39 -20.15 -63.37
CA ARG A 413 -38.02 -19.95 -64.69
C ARG A 413 -37.74 -21.07 -65.70
N TRP A 414 -36.58 -21.73 -65.61
CA TRP A 414 -36.13 -22.70 -66.63
C TRP A 414 -35.93 -24.13 -66.13
N ILE A 415 -35.62 -24.34 -64.84
CA ILE A 415 -35.16 -25.65 -64.32
C ILE A 415 -36.18 -26.29 -63.35
N GLY A 416 -37.12 -25.52 -62.81
CA GLY A 416 -38.15 -26.05 -61.90
C GLY A 416 -37.56 -26.55 -60.57
N LEU A 417 -36.47 -25.93 -60.10
CA LEU A 417 -35.82 -26.26 -58.84
C LEU A 417 -36.80 -26.09 -57.67
N SER A 418 -37.09 -27.19 -56.97
CA SER A 418 -38.01 -27.19 -55.82
C SER A 418 -37.41 -26.55 -54.57
N ASP A 419 -36.08 -26.51 -54.46
CA ASP A 419 -35.38 -25.89 -53.33
C ASP A 419 -34.30 -24.92 -53.79
N LEU A 420 -34.67 -23.64 -53.85
CA LEU A 420 -33.80 -22.54 -54.25
C LEU A 420 -32.79 -22.15 -53.14
N ALA A 421 -32.90 -22.68 -51.91
CA ALA A 421 -32.01 -22.33 -50.80
C ALA A 421 -30.55 -22.76 -51.08
N MET A 422 -30.34 -23.86 -51.81
CA MET A 422 -29.01 -24.37 -52.12
C MET A 422 -28.16 -23.37 -52.92
N VAL A 423 -28.77 -22.60 -53.82
CA VAL A 423 -28.09 -21.59 -54.65
C VAL A 423 -27.46 -20.50 -53.78
N PHE A 424 -28.22 -20.04 -52.79
CA PHE A 424 -27.77 -19.01 -51.84
C PHE A 424 -26.72 -19.55 -50.87
N ILE A 425 -26.85 -20.80 -50.42
CA ILE A 425 -25.83 -21.45 -49.56
C ILE A 425 -24.49 -21.53 -50.29
N VAL A 426 -24.48 -21.92 -51.57
CA VAL A 426 -23.26 -21.98 -52.37
C VAL A 426 -22.63 -20.59 -52.50
N ALA A 427 -23.42 -19.55 -52.75
CA ALA A 427 -22.92 -18.18 -52.82
C ALA A 427 -22.25 -17.73 -51.51
N VAL A 428 -22.88 -18.01 -50.36
CA VAL A 428 -22.35 -17.69 -49.03
C VAL A 428 -21.04 -18.43 -48.75
N VAL A 429 -20.98 -19.73 -49.06
CA VAL A 429 -19.76 -20.54 -48.88
C VAL A 429 -18.62 -20.01 -49.75
N LEU A 430 -18.91 -19.59 -50.99
CA LEU A 430 -17.91 -19.08 -51.92
C LEU A 430 -17.35 -17.72 -51.47
N VAL A 431 -18.20 -16.83 -50.95
CA VAL A 431 -17.75 -15.58 -50.31
C VAL A 431 -16.95 -15.87 -49.05
N ALA A 432 -17.39 -16.81 -48.22
CA ALA A 432 -16.69 -17.17 -46.99
C ALA A 432 -15.32 -17.81 -47.22
N ALA A 433 -15.15 -18.55 -48.31
CA ALA A 433 -13.87 -19.14 -48.69
C ALA A 433 -12.85 -18.09 -49.14
N ARG A 434 -13.30 -16.92 -49.63
CA ARG A 434 -12.42 -15.90 -50.23
C ARG A 434 -12.29 -14.61 -49.43
N THR A 435 -13.16 -14.35 -48.46
CA THR A 435 -13.22 -13.08 -47.73
C THR A 435 -13.11 -13.26 -46.22
N ARG A 436 -13.03 -12.15 -45.48
CA ARG A 436 -12.96 -12.15 -44.01
C ARG A 436 -14.30 -12.56 -43.40
N MET A 437 -14.27 -13.07 -42.17
CA MET A 437 -15.45 -13.51 -41.41
C MET A 437 -16.60 -12.48 -41.41
N SER A 438 -16.28 -11.18 -41.28
CA SER A 438 -17.28 -10.12 -41.28
C SER A 438 -18.04 -10.01 -42.60
N ALA A 439 -17.37 -10.24 -43.75
CA ALA A 439 -17.99 -10.20 -45.07
C ALA A 439 -18.78 -11.48 -45.38
N ALA A 440 -18.33 -12.63 -44.87
CA ALA A 440 -19.09 -13.87 -44.92
C ALA A 440 -20.42 -13.77 -44.14
N VAL A 441 -20.40 -13.17 -42.95
CA VAL A 441 -21.60 -12.92 -42.14
C VAL A 441 -22.53 -11.93 -42.84
N LEU A 442 -21.98 -10.86 -43.44
CA LEU A 442 -22.76 -9.90 -44.21
C LEU A 442 -23.41 -10.56 -45.44
N ALA A 443 -22.69 -11.40 -46.19
CA ALA A 443 -23.23 -12.17 -47.31
C ALA A 443 -24.33 -13.13 -46.88
N ALA A 444 -24.13 -13.87 -45.78
CA ALA A 444 -25.15 -14.77 -45.24
C ALA A 444 -26.44 -14.03 -44.85
N THR A 445 -26.30 -12.86 -44.24
CA THR A 445 -27.43 -12.02 -43.83
C THR A 445 -28.18 -11.48 -45.05
N LEU A 446 -27.46 -10.94 -46.03
CA LEU A 446 -28.06 -10.43 -47.28
C LEU A 446 -28.73 -11.55 -48.10
N CYS A 447 -28.08 -12.70 -48.22
CA CYS A 447 -28.65 -13.87 -48.91
C CYS A 447 -29.89 -14.40 -48.19
N PHE A 448 -29.88 -14.45 -46.86
CA PHE A 448 -31.06 -14.85 -46.08
C PHE A 448 -32.24 -13.88 -46.28
N LEU A 449 -31.99 -12.57 -46.17
CA LEU A 449 -33.03 -11.56 -46.36
C LEU A 449 -33.57 -11.56 -47.78
N ALA A 450 -32.69 -11.66 -48.79
CA ALA A 450 -33.10 -11.73 -50.18
C ALA A 450 -33.90 -13.01 -50.47
N TYR A 451 -33.44 -14.15 -49.96
CA TYR A 451 -34.15 -15.43 -50.11
C TYR A 451 -35.54 -15.38 -49.47
N ASN A 452 -35.64 -14.86 -48.24
CA ASN A 452 -36.90 -14.72 -47.53
C ASN A 452 -37.86 -13.77 -48.24
N PHE A 453 -37.36 -12.64 -48.75
CA PHE A 453 -38.19 -11.62 -49.38
C PHE A 453 -38.68 -12.03 -50.78
N PHE A 454 -37.84 -12.65 -51.61
CA PHE A 454 -38.18 -12.93 -53.01
C PHE A 454 -38.79 -14.33 -53.23
N PHE A 455 -38.37 -15.35 -52.46
CA PHE A 455 -38.62 -16.75 -52.82
C PHE A 455 -39.49 -17.54 -51.82
N ILE A 456 -39.59 -17.11 -50.55
CA ILE A 456 -40.47 -17.74 -49.56
C ILE A 456 -41.89 -17.17 -49.69
N ALA A 457 -42.91 -18.03 -49.67
CA ALA A 457 -44.31 -17.60 -49.63
C ALA A 457 -44.74 -17.23 -48.18
N PRO A 458 -45.41 -16.09 -47.95
CA PRO A 458 -45.82 -15.06 -48.92
C PRO A 458 -44.65 -14.20 -49.43
N ARG A 459 -44.55 -14.02 -50.77
CA ARG A 459 -43.47 -13.24 -51.39
C ARG A 459 -43.64 -11.74 -51.12
N PHE A 460 -42.53 -11.01 -51.14
CA PHE A 460 -42.45 -9.56 -50.88
C PHE A 460 -42.82 -9.14 -49.45
N THR A 461 -42.74 -10.06 -48.50
CA THR A 461 -42.89 -9.77 -47.07
C THR A 461 -41.85 -10.55 -46.27
N PHE A 462 -41.47 -10.03 -45.11
CA PHE A 462 -40.57 -10.71 -44.17
C PHE A 462 -41.30 -11.66 -43.20
N ALA A 463 -42.59 -11.94 -43.47
CA ALA A 463 -43.40 -12.83 -42.65
C ALA A 463 -43.02 -14.30 -42.90
N ILE A 464 -42.40 -14.94 -41.91
CA ILE A 464 -41.93 -16.34 -42.00
C ILE A 464 -43.09 -17.29 -41.65
N SER A 465 -43.53 -18.11 -42.61
CA SER A 465 -44.48 -19.21 -42.35
C SER A 465 -43.78 -20.38 -41.63
N ALA A 466 -44.41 -20.89 -40.58
CA ALA A 466 -43.75 -21.57 -39.45
C ALA A 466 -43.06 -22.93 -39.73
N ARG A 467 -43.26 -23.58 -40.89
CA ARG A 467 -42.72 -24.94 -41.15
C ARG A 467 -41.53 -24.98 -42.10
N GLN A 468 -41.57 -24.28 -43.24
CA GLN A 468 -40.46 -24.28 -44.21
C GLN A 468 -39.41 -23.22 -43.87
N GLY A 469 -39.83 -22.02 -43.43
CA GLY A 469 -38.90 -20.93 -43.15
C GLY A 469 -37.93 -21.22 -42.00
N VAL A 470 -38.35 -21.98 -40.98
CA VAL A 470 -37.49 -22.35 -39.84
C VAL A 470 -36.34 -23.27 -40.29
N ILE A 471 -36.62 -24.27 -41.12
CA ILE A 471 -35.62 -25.21 -41.63
C ILE A 471 -34.56 -24.46 -42.45
N THR A 472 -34.99 -23.53 -43.31
CA THR A 472 -34.07 -22.72 -44.11
C THR A 472 -33.22 -21.81 -43.24
N VAL A 473 -33.79 -21.14 -42.23
CA VAL A 473 -33.04 -20.33 -41.25
C VAL A 473 -31.95 -21.17 -40.59
N PHE A 474 -32.27 -22.38 -40.12
CA PHE A 474 -31.30 -23.28 -39.50
C PHE A 474 -30.21 -23.74 -40.47
N LEU A 475 -30.55 -24.01 -41.74
CA LEU A 475 -29.58 -24.36 -42.78
C LEU A 475 -28.62 -23.20 -43.09
N PHE A 476 -29.13 -21.97 -43.20
CA PHE A 476 -28.29 -20.78 -43.39
C PHE A 476 -27.41 -20.49 -42.17
N LEU A 477 -27.94 -20.66 -40.96
CA LEU A 477 -27.17 -20.54 -39.72
C LEU A 477 -26.06 -21.59 -39.64
N ALA A 478 -26.37 -22.84 -40.00
CA ALA A 478 -25.39 -23.92 -40.07
C ALA A 478 -24.31 -23.65 -41.13
N ALA A 479 -24.70 -23.19 -42.33
CA ALA A 479 -23.76 -22.81 -43.38
C ALA A 479 -22.84 -21.66 -42.93
N ALA A 480 -23.38 -20.63 -42.28
CA ALA A 480 -22.60 -19.52 -41.71
C ALA A 480 -21.64 -19.99 -40.60
N LEU A 481 -22.07 -20.94 -39.75
CA LEU A 481 -21.24 -21.50 -38.68
C LEU A 481 -20.09 -22.36 -39.22
N VAL A 482 -20.38 -23.19 -40.23
CA VAL A 482 -19.40 -24.05 -40.92
C VAL A 482 -18.38 -23.19 -41.67
N ALA A 483 -18.87 -22.21 -42.45
CA ALA A 483 -18.04 -21.18 -43.08
C ALA A 483 -17.14 -20.47 -42.07
N GLY A 484 -17.69 -20.10 -40.91
CA GLY A 484 -16.95 -19.46 -39.84
C GLY A 484 -15.85 -20.35 -39.22
N ARG A 485 -16.11 -21.65 -39.06
CA ARG A 485 -15.11 -22.61 -38.55
C ARG A 485 -14.00 -22.87 -39.57
N LEU A 486 -14.32 -23.00 -40.86
CA LEU A 486 -13.36 -23.20 -41.94
C LEU A 486 -12.43 -21.98 -42.12
N ALA A 487 -13.00 -20.77 -42.16
CA ALA A 487 -12.23 -19.53 -42.25
C ALA A 487 -11.30 -19.35 -41.04
N SER A 488 -11.75 -19.72 -39.84
CA SER A 488 -10.93 -19.68 -38.62
C SER A 488 -9.78 -20.69 -38.65
N ARG A 489 -10.02 -21.93 -39.15
CA ARG A 489 -8.98 -22.96 -39.28
C ARG A 489 -7.89 -22.57 -40.29
N LEU A 490 -8.26 -22.06 -41.46
CA LEU A 490 -7.29 -21.64 -42.49
C LEU A 490 -6.42 -20.47 -42.01
N ARG A 491 -7.01 -19.52 -41.29
CA ARG A 491 -6.27 -18.40 -40.71
C ARG A 491 -5.27 -18.87 -39.64
N MET A 492 -5.64 -19.83 -38.81
CA MET A 492 -4.73 -20.43 -37.83
C MET A 492 -3.56 -21.17 -38.52
N GLN A 493 -3.80 -21.88 -39.62
CA GLN A 493 -2.73 -22.54 -40.39
C GLN A 493 -1.77 -21.54 -41.04
N VAL A 494 -2.26 -20.45 -41.64
CA VAL A 494 -1.40 -19.42 -42.25
C VAL A 494 -0.58 -18.67 -41.20
N VAL A 495 -1.15 -18.42 -40.01
CA VAL A 495 -0.41 -17.81 -38.90
C VAL A 495 0.64 -18.78 -38.35
N ALA A 496 0.33 -20.07 -38.24
CA ALA A 496 1.28 -21.11 -37.83
C ALA A 496 2.43 -21.26 -38.84
N LEU A 497 2.15 -21.27 -40.14
CA LEU A 497 3.16 -21.29 -41.21
C LEU A 497 4.05 -20.03 -41.20
N ARG A 498 3.48 -18.85 -40.98
CA ARG A 498 4.25 -17.59 -40.85
C ARG A 498 5.05 -17.51 -39.56
N ALA A 499 4.68 -18.25 -38.52
CA ALA A 499 5.47 -18.40 -37.30
C ALA A 499 6.62 -19.39 -37.55
N ALA A 500 6.35 -20.53 -38.19
CA ALA A 500 7.35 -21.53 -38.57
C ALA A 500 8.43 -20.96 -39.50
N ASN A 501 8.04 -20.22 -40.55
CA ASN A 501 9.01 -19.58 -41.45
C ASN A 501 9.86 -18.50 -40.79
N ARG A 502 9.35 -17.82 -39.75
CA ARG A 502 10.16 -16.85 -39.00
C ARG A 502 11.19 -17.50 -38.08
N HIS A 503 10.98 -18.76 -37.71
CA HIS A 503 11.95 -19.55 -36.95
C HIS A 503 12.96 -20.29 -37.85
N ALA A 504 12.66 -20.46 -39.16
CA ALA A 504 13.56 -21.08 -40.12
C ALA A 504 14.53 -20.08 -40.79
N THR A 505 14.30 -18.77 -40.65
CA THR A 505 15.13 -17.70 -41.24
C THR A 505 15.94 -16.90 -40.21
N LEU A 506 16.11 -17.45 -39.00
CA LEU A 506 17.10 -17.03 -38.00
C LEU A 506 18.00 -18.24 -37.74
#